data_AF-A0A6I9IIF8-F1
#
_entry.id   AF-A0A6I9IIF8-F1
#
_cell.length_a   1.000
_cell.length_b   1.000
_cell.length_c   1.000
_cell.angle_alpha   90.00
_cell.angle_beta   90.00
_cell.angle_gamma   90.00
#
_symmetry.space_group_name_H-M   'P 1'
#
loop_
_entity.id
_entity.type
_entity.pdbx_description
1 polymer ?
#
loop_
_entity_poly.entity_id
_entity_poly.type
_entity_poly.pdbx_seq_one_letter_code
_entity_poly.pdbx_strand_id
1 'polypeptide(L)'
;VVYGPHEIRGSRARALPDRALVNCQYSSATFSTGERKRRPHGDRKSCEMGLQLRQTFEAAILTQLHPRSQIDIYVQVLQADGGTYAACVNAATLAVLDAGIPMRDFVCACSAGFVDGTALADLSHVEEAAGGPQLALALLPASGQIALLEMDARLHEDHLEQVLEAAARAARDVHTLLDRVVRQHVKEASILLGD
;
A
#
# COMPACT_ATOMS: atom_id res chain seq x y z
N VAL A 1 9.32 3.78 -6.06
CA VAL A 1 10.45 3.12 -6.74
C VAL A 1 10.72 1.81 -6.03
N VAL A 2 10.89 0.73 -6.79
CA VAL A 2 11.25 -0.58 -6.25
C VAL A 2 12.58 -0.98 -6.85
N TYR A 3 13.52 -1.38 -6.01
CA TYR A 3 14.73 -2.04 -6.45
C TYR A 3 14.52 -3.54 -6.30
N GLY A 4 14.71 -4.25 -7.41
CA GLY A 4 14.58 -5.70 -7.48
C GLY A 4 15.51 -6.44 -6.50
N PRO A 5 15.33 -7.76 -6.38
CA PRO A 5 16.12 -8.59 -5.47
C PRO A 5 17.60 -8.45 -5.78
N HIS A 6 18.35 -7.89 -4.83
CA HIS A 6 19.79 -7.71 -4.93
C HIS A 6 20.48 -8.20 -3.66
N GLU A 7 21.80 -8.42 -3.71
CA GLU A 7 22.56 -8.84 -2.51
C GLU A 7 22.44 -7.76 -1.43
N ILE A 8 22.18 -8.19 -0.20
CA ILE A 8 21.97 -7.30 0.95
C ILE A 8 23.16 -6.35 1.10
N ARG A 9 22.86 -5.05 1.00
CA ARG A 9 23.86 -4.00 1.17
C ARG A 9 24.04 -3.71 2.65
N GLY A 10 25.25 -3.95 3.16
CA GLY A 10 25.63 -3.68 4.55
C GLY A 10 25.88 -4.93 5.39
N SER A 11 25.28 -5.00 6.58
CA SER A 11 25.56 -6.10 7.52
C SER A 11 24.93 -7.41 7.06
N ARG A 12 25.79 -8.33 6.57
CA ARG A 12 25.44 -9.71 6.22
C ARG A 12 24.71 -10.48 7.32
N ALA A 13 24.79 -10.04 8.58
CA ALA A 13 24.04 -10.63 9.69
C ALA A 13 22.52 -10.45 9.59
N ARG A 14 22.03 -9.47 8.81
CA ARG A 14 20.60 -9.30 8.54
C ARG A 14 20.09 -10.18 7.41
N ALA A 15 20.96 -10.94 6.76
CA ALA A 15 20.58 -11.84 5.69
C ALA A 15 19.79 -13.03 6.22
N LEU A 16 18.54 -13.09 5.76
CA LEU A 16 17.68 -14.24 5.99
C LEU A 16 18.05 -15.33 4.99
N PRO A 17 18.50 -16.52 5.44
CA PRO A 17 18.91 -17.59 4.54
C PRO A 17 17.71 -18.26 3.86
N ASP A 18 16.52 -18.15 4.45
CA ASP A 18 15.26 -18.80 4.06
C ASP A 18 14.37 -17.93 3.16
N ARG A 19 14.52 -16.60 3.21
CA ARG A 19 13.64 -15.65 2.51
C ARG A 19 14.34 -14.35 2.16
N ALA A 20 13.74 -13.59 1.26
CA ALA A 20 14.14 -12.21 0.99
C ALA A 20 13.82 -11.28 2.17
N LEU A 21 14.68 -10.30 2.40
CA LEU A 21 14.41 -9.19 3.30
C LEU A 21 13.66 -8.11 2.54
N VAL A 22 12.47 -7.75 3.02
CA VAL A 22 11.67 -6.64 2.48
C VAL A 22 11.96 -5.39 3.31
N ASN A 23 12.44 -4.34 2.66
CA ASN A 23 12.72 -3.07 3.29
C ASN A 23 11.85 -1.99 2.65
N CYS A 24 10.93 -1.43 3.43
CA CYS A 24 10.02 -0.40 2.97
C CYS A 24 10.35 0.92 3.67
N GLN A 25 10.54 1.97 2.90
CA GLN A 25 10.73 3.32 3.42
C GLN A 25 9.64 4.24 2.89
N TYR A 26 8.94 4.87 3.83
CA TYR A 26 7.93 5.89 3.55
C TYR A 26 8.50 7.29 3.80
N SER A 27 8.10 8.22 2.96
CA SER A 27 8.47 9.63 3.03
C SER A 27 7.35 10.51 2.54
N SER A 28 7.17 11.66 3.18
CA SER A 28 6.18 12.67 2.81
C SER A 28 6.92 13.95 2.49
N ALA A 29 6.67 14.50 1.29
CA ALA A 29 7.34 15.72 0.86
C ALA A 29 6.94 16.88 1.79
N THR A 30 7.88 17.80 2.05
CA THR A 30 7.60 18.92 2.97
C THR A 30 6.45 19.81 2.49
N PHE A 31 6.18 19.83 1.18
CA PHE A 31 5.10 20.57 0.53
C PHE A 31 3.85 19.70 0.25
N SER A 32 3.82 18.44 0.69
CA SER A 32 2.72 17.53 0.36
C SER A 32 1.40 17.89 1.03
N THR A 33 1.46 18.57 2.18
CA THR A 33 0.31 19.05 2.94
C THR A 33 0.20 20.57 2.83
N GLY A 34 -1.00 21.11 3.10
CA GLY A 34 -1.23 22.56 3.08
C GLY A 34 -0.30 23.35 4.01
N GLU A 35 0.04 22.76 5.17
CA GLU A 35 1.10 23.27 6.03
C GLU A 35 2.43 22.56 5.75
N ARG A 36 3.50 23.35 5.64
CA ARG A 36 4.83 22.82 5.32
C ARG A 36 5.40 22.05 6.51
N LYS A 37 5.70 20.77 6.31
CA LYS A 37 6.39 19.95 7.31
C LYS A 37 7.87 20.30 7.42
N ARG A 38 8.40 20.24 8.65
CA ARG A 38 9.82 20.58 8.93
C ARG A 38 10.80 19.47 8.56
N ARG A 39 10.38 18.19 8.66
CA ARG A 39 11.21 17.02 8.34
C ARG A 39 10.43 16.05 7.45
N PRO A 40 11.02 15.54 6.35
CA PRO A 40 10.37 14.56 5.48
C PRO A 40 10.53 13.11 5.97
N HIS A 41 11.56 12.83 6.79
CA HIS A 41 11.92 11.49 7.25
C HIS A 41 12.24 11.45 8.75
N GLY A 42 12.15 10.24 9.34
CA GLY A 42 12.52 9.96 10.72
C GLY A 42 11.43 10.29 11.75
N ASP A 43 10.27 10.74 11.29
CA ASP A 43 9.11 10.93 12.14
C ASP A 43 8.48 9.59 12.51
N ARG A 44 7.88 9.52 13.71
CA ARG A 44 7.21 8.32 14.22
C ARG A 44 6.16 7.79 13.24
N LYS A 45 5.33 8.67 12.68
CA LYS A 45 4.29 8.32 11.69
C LYS A 45 4.89 7.71 10.41
N SER A 46 6.03 8.22 9.95
CA SER A 46 6.69 7.69 8.75
C SER A 46 7.29 6.30 8.99
N CYS A 47 7.84 6.06 10.18
CA CYS A 47 8.34 4.75 10.57
C CYS A 47 7.20 3.72 10.69
N GLU A 48 6.09 4.11 11.32
CA GLU A 48 4.87 3.29 11.43
C GLU A 48 4.31 2.91 10.05
N MET A 49 4.16 3.89 9.17
CA MET A 49 3.74 3.67 7.78
C MET A 49 4.68 2.73 7.03
N GLY A 50 5.99 2.86 7.25
CA GLY A 50 6.99 1.95 6.68
C GLY A 50 6.83 0.51 7.19
N LEU A 51 6.49 0.32 8.47
CA LEU A 51 6.22 -1.00 9.05
C LEU A 51 4.94 -1.62 8.50
N GLN A 52 3.87 -0.84 8.36
CA GLN A 52 2.60 -1.27 7.77
C GLN A 52 2.78 -1.72 6.31
N LEU A 53 3.50 -0.93 5.51
CA LEU A 53 3.84 -1.30 4.14
C LEU A 53 4.68 -2.58 4.11
N ARG A 54 5.70 -2.68 4.97
CA ARG A 54 6.55 -3.87 5.05
C ARG A 54 5.73 -5.12 5.37
N GLN A 55 4.88 -5.07 6.38
CA GLN A 55 4.03 -6.20 6.78
C GLN A 55 3.10 -6.64 5.64
N THR A 56 2.49 -5.67 4.95
CA THR A 56 1.59 -5.92 3.83
C THR A 56 2.31 -6.60 2.67
N PHE A 57 3.49 -6.09 2.28
CA PHE A 57 4.26 -6.66 1.17
C PHE A 57 5.01 -7.95 1.55
N GLU A 58 5.40 -8.16 2.80
CA GLU A 58 5.92 -9.45 3.26
C GLU A 58 4.88 -10.57 3.13
N ALA A 59 3.60 -10.26 3.36
CA ALA A 59 2.50 -11.21 3.19
C ALA A 59 2.16 -11.46 1.71
N ALA A 60 2.33 -10.47 0.84
CA ALA A 60 1.99 -10.59 -0.59
C ALA A 60 3.12 -11.15 -1.45
N ILE A 61 4.37 -10.73 -1.21
CA ILE A 61 5.53 -11.12 -2.01
C ILE A 61 5.95 -12.56 -1.67
N LEU A 62 6.33 -13.32 -2.70
CA LEU A 62 6.88 -14.66 -2.56
C LEU A 62 8.37 -14.61 -2.22
N THR A 63 8.66 -14.15 -1.00
CA THR A 63 10.03 -13.95 -0.50
C THR A 63 10.86 -15.25 -0.47
N GLN A 64 10.22 -16.42 -0.47
CA GLN A 64 10.85 -17.74 -0.50
C GLN A 64 11.64 -18.01 -1.79
N LEU A 65 11.29 -17.34 -2.90
CA LEU A 65 11.96 -17.53 -4.19
C LEU A 65 13.31 -16.80 -4.27
N HIS A 66 13.58 -15.87 -3.35
CA HIS A 66 14.76 -15.01 -3.37
C HIS A 66 15.51 -15.05 -2.02
N PRO A 67 16.13 -16.19 -1.65
CA PRO A 67 16.87 -16.29 -0.40
C PRO A 67 18.07 -15.33 -0.38
N ARG A 68 18.41 -14.79 0.80
CA ARG A 68 19.55 -13.86 1.03
C ARG A 68 19.54 -12.59 0.17
N SER A 69 18.40 -12.26 -0.42
CA SER A 69 18.21 -11.08 -1.26
C SER A 69 17.48 -9.99 -0.49
N GLN A 70 17.67 -8.74 -0.91
CA GLN A 70 16.95 -7.58 -0.39
C GLN A 70 16.05 -6.99 -1.47
N ILE A 71 14.80 -6.71 -1.13
CA ILE A 71 13.85 -5.98 -1.97
C ILE A 71 13.60 -4.65 -1.27
N ASP A 72 13.96 -3.55 -1.93
CA ASP A 72 13.77 -2.22 -1.37
C ASP A 72 12.60 -1.51 -2.06
N ILE A 73 11.61 -1.10 -1.27
CA ILE A 73 10.43 -0.38 -1.71
C ILE A 73 10.47 1.03 -1.10
N TYR A 74 10.63 2.03 -1.96
CA TYR A 74 10.65 3.44 -1.56
C TYR A 74 9.39 4.14 -2.06
N VAL A 75 8.66 4.75 -1.12
CA VAL A 75 7.43 5.49 -1.40
C VAL A 75 7.58 6.93 -0.93
N GLN A 76 7.31 7.86 -1.85
CA GLN A 76 7.36 9.29 -1.62
C GLN A 76 6.00 9.90 -1.94
N VAL A 77 5.36 10.50 -0.95
CA VAL A 77 4.10 11.24 -1.13
C VAL A 77 4.44 12.66 -1.58
N LEU A 78 3.95 13.02 -2.77
CA LEU A 78 4.15 14.35 -3.36
C LEU A 78 3.03 15.32 -2.97
N GLN A 79 1.80 14.84 -2.95
CA GLN A 79 0.60 15.58 -2.54
C GLN A 79 -0.26 14.63 -1.71
N ALA A 80 -0.75 15.12 -0.58
CA ALA A 80 -1.60 14.36 0.33
C ALA A 80 -2.96 15.06 0.44
N ASP A 81 -4.02 14.35 0.03
CA ASP A 81 -5.40 14.85 0.05
C ASP A 81 -6.39 13.79 0.58
N GLY A 82 -5.97 13.06 1.62
CA GLY A 82 -6.69 11.90 2.16
C GLY A 82 -6.18 10.58 1.59
N GLY A 83 -6.54 9.45 2.22
CA GLY A 83 -6.27 8.11 1.71
C GLY A 83 -4.80 7.79 1.48
N THR A 84 -3.88 8.48 2.18
CA THR A 84 -2.44 8.48 1.83
C THR A 84 -1.84 7.08 1.89
N TYR A 85 -2.24 6.26 2.85
CA TYR A 85 -1.79 4.87 2.96
C TYR A 85 -2.23 4.02 1.77
N ALA A 86 -3.52 4.09 1.41
CA ALA A 86 -4.10 3.33 0.30
C ALA A 86 -3.40 3.64 -1.03
N ALA A 87 -3.19 4.94 -1.30
CA ALA A 87 -2.43 5.39 -2.47
C ALA A 87 -1.00 4.83 -2.48
N CYS A 88 -0.32 4.83 -1.33
CA CYS A 88 1.04 4.32 -1.19
C CYS A 88 1.12 2.80 -1.44
N VAL A 89 0.17 2.03 -0.92
CA VAL A 89 0.09 0.58 -1.16
C VAL A 89 -0.12 0.31 -2.64
N ASN A 90 -1.13 0.93 -3.26
CA ASN A 90 -1.44 0.70 -4.67
C ASN A 90 -0.27 1.11 -5.59
N ALA A 91 0.39 2.23 -5.29
CA ALA A 91 1.59 2.66 -6.02
C ALA A 91 2.77 1.70 -5.84
N ALA A 92 2.98 1.18 -4.63
CA ALA A 92 4.00 0.18 -4.37
C ALA A 92 3.69 -1.15 -5.06
N THR A 93 2.43 -1.59 -5.09
CA THR A 93 1.97 -2.78 -5.82
C THR A 93 2.32 -2.67 -7.30
N LEU A 94 1.97 -1.54 -7.94
CA LEU A 94 2.33 -1.30 -9.34
C LEU A 94 3.84 -1.31 -9.58
N ALA A 95 4.62 -0.70 -8.67
CA ALA A 95 6.07 -0.68 -8.79
C ALA A 95 6.72 -2.07 -8.60
N VAL A 96 6.15 -2.93 -7.76
CA VAL A 96 6.59 -4.32 -7.59
C VAL A 96 6.29 -5.14 -8.84
N LEU A 97 5.13 -4.93 -9.46
CA LEU A 97 4.73 -5.57 -10.72
C LEU A 97 5.62 -5.13 -11.88
N ASP A 98 5.93 -3.84 -11.99
CA ASP A 98 6.84 -3.28 -12.99
C ASP A 98 8.26 -3.84 -12.84
N ALA A 99 8.72 -4.03 -11.59
CA ALA A 99 9.98 -4.70 -11.30
C ALA A 99 9.99 -6.22 -11.58
N GLY A 100 8.85 -6.81 -11.96
CA GLY A 100 8.72 -8.24 -12.28
C GLY A 100 8.92 -9.17 -11.08
N ILE A 101 8.67 -8.68 -9.86
CA ILE A 101 8.88 -9.46 -8.64
C ILE A 101 7.66 -10.39 -8.43
N PRO A 102 7.88 -11.69 -8.15
CA PRO A 102 6.78 -12.63 -7.95
C PRO A 102 6.01 -12.33 -6.66
N MET A 103 4.70 -12.11 -6.81
CA MET A 103 3.75 -11.90 -5.71
C MET A 103 2.57 -12.87 -5.84
N ARG A 104 1.94 -13.19 -4.70
CA ARG A 104 0.79 -14.11 -4.63
C ARG A 104 -0.42 -13.57 -5.39
N ASP A 105 -0.69 -12.29 -5.20
CA ASP A 105 -1.86 -11.59 -5.73
C ASP A 105 -1.62 -10.07 -5.68
N PHE A 106 -2.43 -9.30 -6.40
CA PHE A 106 -2.49 -7.85 -6.30
C PHE A 106 -2.83 -7.44 -4.87
N VAL A 107 -2.09 -6.48 -4.32
CA VAL A 107 -2.47 -5.85 -3.05
C VAL A 107 -3.17 -4.56 -3.39
N CYS A 108 -4.46 -4.48 -3.07
CA CYS A 108 -5.27 -3.29 -3.27
C CYS A 108 -5.75 -2.76 -1.93
N ALA A 109 -5.51 -1.48 -1.70
CA ALA A 109 -5.92 -0.81 -0.47
C ALA A 109 -6.87 0.35 -0.78
N CYS A 110 -7.82 0.54 0.13
CA CYS A 110 -8.77 1.64 0.14
C CYS A 110 -9.04 2.09 1.58
N SER A 111 -9.42 3.35 1.74
CA SER A 111 -10.02 3.83 2.97
C SER A 111 -11.55 3.76 2.87
N ALA A 112 -12.22 3.65 4.01
CA ALA A 112 -13.64 3.84 4.16
C ALA A 112 -13.91 4.52 5.50
N GLY A 113 -15.03 5.23 5.60
CA GLY A 113 -15.36 6.01 6.76
C GLY A 113 -16.85 6.06 6.97
N PHE A 114 -17.26 6.58 8.12
CA PHE A 114 -18.67 6.63 8.48
C PHE A 114 -19.06 8.05 8.87
N VAL A 115 -19.97 8.64 8.09
CA VAL A 115 -20.45 10.01 8.28
C VAL A 115 -21.98 10.00 8.18
N ASP A 116 -22.65 10.65 9.13
CA ASP A 116 -24.11 10.83 9.16
C ASP A 116 -24.93 9.54 8.98
N GLY A 117 -24.45 8.41 9.53
CA GLY A 117 -25.15 7.13 9.43
C GLY A 117 -24.88 6.35 8.14
N THR A 118 -23.95 6.81 7.29
CA THR A 118 -23.63 6.21 5.99
C THR A 118 -22.15 5.89 5.85
N ALA A 119 -21.85 4.74 5.22
CA ALA A 119 -20.48 4.36 4.91
C ALA A 119 -20.02 5.02 3.59
N LEU A 120 -18.92 5.76 3.66
CA LEU A 120 -18.25 6.39 2.54
C LEU A 120 -17.00 5.58 2.19
N ALA A 121 -16.72 5.43 0.89
CA ALA A 121 -15.49 4.83 0.40
C ALA A 121 -14.54 5.93 -0.08
N ASP A 122 -13.25 5.75 0.16
CA ASP A 122 -12.16 6.64 -0.23
C ASP A 122 -12.30 8.06 0.34
N LEU A 123 -11.99 8.22 1.64
CA LEU A 123 -12.07 9.53 2.30
C LEU A 123 -11.04 10.50 1.76
N SER A 124 -11.51 11.71 1.48
CA SER A 124 -10.71 12.89 1.22
C SER A 124 -10.18 13.54 2.51
N HIS A 125 -9.19 14.43 2.38
CA HIS A 125 -8.62 15.15 3.52
C HIS A 125 -9.67 15.93 4.33
N VAL A 126 -10.71 16.45 3.69
CA VAL A 126 -11.78 17.20 4.36
C VAL A 126 -12.58 16.28 5.30
N GLU A 127 -12.86 15.07 4.85
CA GLU A 127 -13.62 14.07 5.62
C GLU A 127 -12.75 13.48 6.73
N GLU A 128 -11.46 13.21 6.47
CA GLU A 128 -10.51 12.81 7.51
C GLU A 128 -10.38 13.91 8.59
N ALA A 129 -10.33 15.18 8.19
CA ALA A 129 -10.23 16.32 9.10
C ALA A 129 -11.53 16.58 9.89
N ALA A 130 -12.68 16.10 9.41
CA ALA A 130 -13.95 16.17 10.14
C ALA A 130 -13.95 15.32 11.42
N GLY A 131 -12.93 14.45 11.60
CA GLY A 131 -12.77 13.63 12.80
C GLY A 131 -13.72 12.44 12.86
N GLY A 132 -14.28 12.04 11.72
CA GLY A 132 -15.07 10.83 11.59
C GLY A 132 -14.24 9.55 11.74
N PRO A 133 -14.88 8.41 12.03
CA PRO A 133 -14.22 7.11 11.97
C PRO A 133 -13.72 6.82 10.57
N GLN A 134 -12.45 6.46 10.49
CA GLN A 134 -11.78 6.07 9.26
C GLN A 134 -11.15 4.69 9.44
N LEU A 135 -11.27 3.87 8.41
CA LEU A 135 -10.76 2.52 8.35
C LEU A 135 -10.00 2.40 7.03
N ALA A 136 -8.73 2.01 7.10
CA ALA A 136 -7.93 1.67 5.94
C ALA A 136 -7.71 0.16 5.92
N LEU A 137 -8.03 -0.48 4.79
CA LEU A 137 -7.72 -1.89 4.58
C LEU A 137 -6.80 -2.09 3.39
N ALA A 138 -5.97 -3.12 3.46
CA ALA A 138 -5.27 -3.69 2.32
C ALA A 138 -5.75 -5.13 2.13
N LEU A 139 -6.25 -5.44 0.95
CA LEU A 139 -6.90 -6.69 0.61
C LEU A 139 -6.21 -7.37 -0.57
N LEU A 140 -6.18 -8.71 -0.53
CA LEU A 140 -5.78 -9.59 -1.62
C LEU A 140 -7.07 -10.06 -2.34
N PRO A 141 -7.41 -9.52 -3.52
CA PRO A 141 -8.71 -9.73 -4.17
C PRO A 141 -9.04 -11.18 -4.52
N ALA A 142 -8.04 -11.99 -4.90
CA ALA A 142 -8.22 -13.37 -5.32
C ALA A 142 -8.59 -14.30 -4.15
N SER A 143 -8.00 -14.09 -2.98
CA SER A 143 -8.28 -14.89 -1.78
C SER A 143 -9.33 -14.25 -0.85
N GLY A 144 -9.62 -12.97 -1.05
CA GLY A 144 -10.44 -12.17 -0.14
C GLY A 144 -9.82 -11.95 1.23
N GLN A 145 -8.52 -12.26 1.39
CA GLN A 145 -7.81 -12.11 2.65
C GLN A 145 -7.41 -10.65 2.88
N ILE A 146 -7.56 -10.20 4.12
CA ILE A 146 -7.12 -8.88 4.56
C ILE A 146 -5.66 -8.99 4.99
N ALA A 147 -4.77 -8.28 4.30
CA ALA A 147 -3.35 -8.23 4.60
C ALA A 147 -3.04 -7.24 5.73
N LEU A 148 -3.75 -6.11 5.75
CA LEU A 148 -3.66 -5.11 6.81
C LEU A 148 -5.05 -4.50 7.04
N LEU A 149 -5.37 -4.23 8.30
CA LEU A 149 -6.53 -3.47 8.72
C LEU A 149 -6.09 -2.47 9.77
N GLU A 150 -6.33 -1.19 9.51
CA GLU A 150 -6.08 -0.09 10.42
C GLU A 150 -7.38 0.69 10.59
N MET A 151 -7.74 1.01 11.82
CA MET A 151 -8.93 1.80 12.10
C MET A 151 -8.60 2.82 13.17
N ASP A 152 -8.85 4.08 12.84
CA ASP A 152 -8.64 5.20 13.73
C ASP A 152 -9.99 5.88 14.01
N ALA A 153 -10.16 6.26 15.27
CA ALA A 153 -11.33 6.89 15.86
C ALA A 153 -12.45 5.94 16.34
N ARG A 154 -13.46 6.54 16.98
CA ARG A 154 -14.52 5.84 17.71
C ARG A 154 -15.65 5.47 16.76
N LEU A 155 -15.99 4.19 16.74
CA LEU A 155 -17.10 3.64 15.98
C LEU A 155 -17.84 2.62 16.85
N HIS A 156 -19.17 2.60 16.73
CA HIS A 156 -19.99 1.58 17.40
C HIS A 156 -19.89 0.26 16.64
N GLU A 157 -19.82 -0.86 17.36
CA GLU A 157 -19.58 -2.20 16.78
C GLU A 157 -20.58 -2.55 15.67
N ASP A 158 -21.85 -2.16 15.82
CA ASP A 158 -22.91 -2.40 14.84
C ASP A 158 -22.62 -1.80 13.44
N HIS A 159 -21.80 -0.74 13.37
CA HIS A 159 -21.46 -0.09 12.11
C HIS A 159 -20.17 -0.62 11.48
N LEU A 160 -19.43 -1.49 12.20
CA LEU A 160 -18.10 -1.94 11.76
C LEU A 160 -18.21 -2.79 10.49
N GLU A 161 -19.20 -3.67 10.44
CA GLU A 161 -19.44 -4.55 9.29
C GLU A 161 -19.74 -3.73 8.02
N GLN A 162 -20.57 -2.69 8.15
CA GLN A 162 -20.94 -1.82 7.03
C GLN A 162 -19.74 -1.07 6.45
N VAL A 163 -18.88 -0.51 7.31
CA VAL A 163 -17.68 0.22 6.88
C VAL A 163 -16.65 -0.72 6.29
N LEU A 164 -16.43 -1.88 6.93
CA LEU A 164 -15.49 -2.89 6.45
C LEU A 164 -15.89 -3.41 5.06
N GLU A 165 -17.18 -3.70 4.86
CA GLU A 165 -17.68 -4.16 3.56
C GLU A 165 -17.56 -3.07 2.49
N ALA A 166 -17.88 -1.81 2.83
CA ALA A 166 -17.69 -0.68 1.92
C ALA A 166 -16.23 -0.56 1.47
N ALA A 167 -15.30 -0.65 2.42
CA ALA A 167 -13.86 -0.61 2.14
C ALA A 167 -13.43 -1.79 1.25
N ALA A 168 -13.89 -3.00 1.56
CA ALA A 168 -13.57 -4.21 0.79
C ALA A 168 -14.11 -4.16 -0.64
N ARG A 169 -15.32 -3.61 -0.84
CA ARG A 169 -15.89 -3.38 -2.16
C ARG A 169 -15.06 -2.35 -2.93
N ALA A 170 -14.71 -1.22 -2.31
CA ALA A 170 -13.86 -0.20 -2.92
C ALA A 170 -12.49 -0.76 -3.34
N ALA A 171 -11.86 -1.58 -2.50
CA ALA A 171 -10.58 -2.22 -2.83
C ALA A 171 -10.69 -3.17 -4.04
N ARG A 172 -11.83 -3.86 -4.21
CA ARG A 172 -12.11 -4.68 -5.40
C ARG A 172 -12.31 -3.84 -6.65
N ASP A 173 -12.98 -2.70 -6.52
CA ASP A 173 -13.18 -1.79 -7.65
C ASP A 173 -11.83 -1.21 -8.12
N VAL A 174 -10.99 -0.79 -7.18
CA VAL A 174 -9.60 -0.35 -7.44
C VAL A 174 -8.79 -1.46 -8.09
N HIS A 175 -8.94 -2.72 -7.64
CA HIS A 175 -8.30 -3.85 -8.31
C HIS A 175 -8.66 -3.96 -9.79
N THR A 176 -9.95 -3.84 -10.14
CA THR A 176 -10.36 -3.91 -11.57
C THR A 176 -9.79 -2.78 -12.42
N LEU A 177 -9.54 -1.62 -11.80
CA LEU A 177 -8.96 -0.47 -12.47
C LEU A 177 -7.46 -0.67 -12.66
N LEU A 178 -6.75 -1.11 -11.62
CA LEU A 178 -5.32 -1.42 -11.68
C LEU A 178 -5.03 -2.56 -12.66
N ASP A 179 -5.80 -3.65 -12.64
CA ASP A 179 -5.64 -4.78 -13.57
C ASP A 179 -5.80 -4.32 -15.03
N ARG A 180 -6.78 -3.45 -15.33
CA ARG A 180 -6.93 -2.86 -16.67
C ARG A 180 -5.70 -2.06 -17.09
N VAL A 181 -5.18 -1.20 -16.20
CA VAL A 181 -3.99 -0.38 -16.48
C VAL A 181 -2.76 -1.26 -16.71
N VAL A 182 -2.53 -2.27 -15.87
CA VAL A 182 -1.40 -3.18 -16.00
C VAL A 182 -1.48 -3.99 -17.29
N ARG A 183 -2.66 -4.52 -17.65
CA ARG A 183 -2.85 -5.24 -18.92
C ARG A 183 -2.58 -4.37 -20.13
N GLN A 184 -3.02 -3.12 -20.10
CA GLN A 184 -2.74 -2.17 -21.17
C GLN A 184 -1.23 -1.93 -21.31
N HIS A 185 -0.55 -1.67 -20.19
CA HIS A 185 0.89 -1.43 -20.18
C HIS A 185 1.68 -2.63 -20.71
N VAL A 186 1.34 -3.85 -20.28
CA VAL A 186 1.98 -5.08 -20.76
C VAL A 186 1.74 -5.27 -22.26
N LYS A 187 0.53 -4.99 -22.76
CA LYS A 187 0.21 -5.09 -24.19
C LYS A 187 1.03 -4.09 -25.02
N GLU A 188 1.14 -2.85 -24.57
CA GLU A 188 1.95 -1.81 -25.23
C GLU A 188 3.44 -2.19 -25.24
N ALA A 189 3.97 -2.67 -24.11
CA ALA A 189 5.35 -3.14 -24.03
C ALA A 189 5.62 -4.34 -24.96
N SER A 190 4.70 -5.30 -25.04
CA SER A 190 4.80 -6.46 -25.94
C SER A 190 4.87 -6.05 -27.40
N ILE A 191 4.00 -5.12 -27.83
CA ILE A 191 3.96 -4.61 -29.21
C ILE A 191 5.28 -3.92 -29.58
N LEU A 192 5.87 -3.16 -28.63
CA LEU A 192 7.15 -2.49 -28.86
C LEU A 192 8.33 -3.46 -28.93
N LEU A 193 8.26 -4.59 -28.24
CA LEU A 193 9.28 -5.64 -28.28
C LEU A 193 9.19 -6.51 -29.55
N GLY A 194 8.08 -6.45 -30.28
CA GLY A 194 7.91 -7.09 -31.59
C GLY A 194 7.22 -8.46 -31.56
N ASP A 195 6.54 -8.79 -30.45
CA ASP A 195 5.67 -9.98 -30.33
C ASP A 195 4.21 -9.68 -30.73
#